data_AF-A0AAV8PPM7-F1
#
_entry.id   AF-A0AAV8PPM7-F1
#
_cell.length_a   1.000
_cell.length_b   1.000
_cell.length_c   1.000
_cell.angle_alpha   90.00
_cell.angle_beta   90.00
_cell.angle_gamma   90.00
#
_symmetry.space_group_name_H-M   'P 1'
#
loop_
_entity.id
_entity.type
_entity.pdbx_description
1 polymer ?
#
loop_
_entity_poly.entity_id
_entity_poly.type
_entity_poly.pdbx_seq_one_letter_code
_entity_poly.pdbx_strand_id
1 'polypeptide(L)'
;MEKMKFAKKKKVMEAMDEKLGLEKGYIRKAFSAKGEHQTFIGTKVSHYSPCPCPDLVDGLRANTDAGGIILLFQDDEVGGLQIPKDGQWIDVQPVKNSIVITPGT
;
A
#
# COMPACT_ATOMS: atom_id res chain seq x y z
N MET A 1 -10.58 5.95 -13.46
CA MET A 1 -9.60 5.77 -12.36
C MET A 1 -9.39 4.31 -11.96
N GLU A 2 -10.45 3.50 -11.80
CA GLU A 2 -10.38 2.10 -11.36
C GLU A 2 -9.48 1.19 -12.23
N LYS A 3 -9.63 1.26 -13.56
CA LYS A 3 -8.79 0.51 -14.52
C LYS A 3 -7.28 0.83 -14.39
N MET A 4 -6.94 2.06 -14.00
CA MET A 4 -5.56 2.50 -13.82
C MET A 4 -4.93 1.95 -12.53
N LYS A 5 -5.72 1.86 -11.44
CA LYS A 5 -5.29 1.21 -10.19
C LYS A 5 -5.05 -0.29 -10.40
N PHE A 6 -5.95 -0.96 -11.12
CA PHE A 6 -5.83 -2.40 -11.42
C PHE A 6 -4.62 -2.72 -12.31
N ALA A 7 -4.38 -1.92 -13.36
CA ALA A 7 -3.24 -2.09 -14.25
C ALA A 7 -1.89 -1.92 -13.52
N LYS A 8 -1.81 -0.98 -12.56
CA LYS A 8 -0.62 -0.78 -11.73
C LYS A 8 -0.40 -1.97 -10.78
N LYS A 9 -1.44 -2.44 -10.06
CA LYS A 9 -1.32 -3.60 -9.15
C LYS A 9 -0.85 -4.86 -9.86
N LYS A 10 -1.40 -5.17 -11.05
CA LYS A 10 -0.96 -6.32 -11.86
C LYS A 10 0.52 -6.25 -12.22
N LYS A 11 1.00 -5.09 -12.67
CA LYS A 11 2.42 -4.90 -13.02
C LYS A 11 3.34 -5.07 -11.82
N VAL A 12 2.95 -4.57 -10.65
CA VAL A 12 3.71 -4.74 -9.40
C VAL A 12 3.81 -6.23 -9.05
N MET A 13 2.69 -6.96 -9.06
CA MET A 13 2.70 -8.41 -8.79
C MET A 13 3.57 -9.19 -9.77
N GLU A 14 3.50 -8.88 -11.07
CA GLU A 14 4.33 -9.55 -12.08
C GLU A 14 5.83 -9.24 -11.90
N ALA A 15 6.19 -8.02 -11.51
CA ALA A 15 7.57 -7.67 -11.18
C ALA A 15 8.05 -8.40 -9.91
N MET A 16 7.17 -8.59 -8.92
CA MET A 16 7.47 -9.39 -7.73
C MET A 16 7.65 -10.87 -8.09
N ASP A 17 6.78 -11.42 -8.95
CA ASP A 17 6.93 -12.79 -9.44
C ASP A 17 8.34 -12.99 -10.03
N GLU A 18 8.76 -12.10 -10.94
CA GLU A 18 10.08 -12.15 -11.57
C GLU A 18 11.23 -12.05 -10.55
N LYS A 19 11.18 -11.07 -9.63
CA LYS A 19 12.25 -10.87 -8.64
C LYS A 19 12.38 -11.99 -7.61
N LEU A 20 11.29 -12.73 -7.38
CA LEU A 20 11.26 -13.89 -6.49
C LEU A 20 11.52 -15.22 -7.23
N GLY A 21 11.72 -15.20 -8.55
CA GLY A 21 11.93 -16.42 -9.35
C GLY A 21 10.67 -17.27 -9.52
N LEU A 22 9.48 -16.65 -9.43
CA LEU A 22 8.19 -17.32 -9.56
C LEU A 22 7.68 -17.28 -11.01
N GLU A 23 6.78 -18.22 -11.33
CA GLU A 23 6.05 -18.18 -12.60
C GLU A 23 5.24 -16.87 -12.69
N LYS A 24 5.24 -16.23 -13.86
CA LYS A 24 4.46 -15.01 -14.08
C LYS A 24 2.97 -15.22 -13.75
N GLY A 25 2.45 -14.38 -12.86
CA GLY A 25 1.08 -14.44 -12.37
C GLY A 25 0.87 -15.35 -11.16
N TYR A 26 1.94 -15.92 -10.59
CA TYR A 26 1.87 -16.76 -9.39
C TYR A 26 1.22 -16.04 -8.22
N ILE A 27 1.71 -14.86 -7.84
CA ILE A 27 1.19 -14.09 -6.71
C ILE A 27 -0.29 -13.75 -6.92
N ARG A 28 -0.69 -13.40 -8.14
CA ARG A 28 -2.10 -13.14 -8.46
C ARG A 28 -2.96 -14.38 -8.24
N LYS A 29 -2.51 -15.55 -8.72
CA LYS A 29 -3.21 -16.83 -8.51
C LYS A 29 -3.31 -17.16 -7.03
N ALA A 30 -2.28 -16.87 -6.23
CA ALA A 30 -2.28 -17.10 -4.79
C ALA A 30 -3.40 -16.29 -4.10
N PHE A 31 -3.54 -15.00 -4.42
CA PHE A 31 -4.61 -14.16 -3.87
C PHE A 31 -6.03 -14.47 -4.36
N SER A 32 -6.16 -15.27 -5.43
CA SER A 32 -7.44 -15.65 -6.02
C SER A 32 -7.86 -17.08 -5.68
N ALA A 33 -7.29 -17.68 -4.62
CA ALA A 33 -7.46 -19.11 -4.29
C ALA A 33 -7.19 -20.01 -5.52
N LYS A 34 -6.00 -19.88 -6.12
CA LYS A 34 -5.59 -20.54 -7.37
C LYS A 34 -6.46 -20.21 -8.60
N GLY A 35 -7.34 -19.21 -8.51
CA GLY A 35 -8.24 -18.77 -9.59
C GLY A 35 -9.70 -19.11 -9.33
N GLU A 36 -10.01 -19.77 -8.21
CA GLU A 36 -11.36 -20.16 -7.80
C GLU A 36 -12.19 -18.95 -7.35
N HIS A 37 -11.56 -17.86 -6.93
CA HIS A 37 -12.22 -16.66 -6.42
C HIS A 37 -11.71 -15.39 -7.08
N GLN A 38 -12.56 -14.36 -7.16
CA GLN A 38 -12.09 -13.03 -7.52
C GLN A 38 -11.27 -12.44 -6.38
N THR A 39 -10.14 -11.81 -6.72
CA THR A 39 -9.36 -11.07 -5.73
C THR A 39 -10.17 -9.89 -5.20
N PHE A 40 -10.26 -9.74 -3.89
CA PHE A 40 -10.85 -8.55 -3.29
C PHE A 40 -9.99 -7.31 -3.56
N ILE A 41 -10.64 -6.23 -3.98
CA ILE A 41 -10.02 -4.92 -4.20
C ILE A 41 -10.94 -3.86 -3.59
N GLY A 42 -10.46 -3.21 -2.53
CA GLY A 42 -11.13 -2.07 -1.91
C GLY A 42 -10.28 -0.81 -2.03
N THR A 43 -10.92 0.36 -1.89
CA THR A 43 -10.22 1.63 -1.69
C THR A 43 -10.70 2.22 -0.37
N LYS A 44 -9.77 2.48 0.55
CA LYS A 44 -10.00 3.34 1.71
C LYS A 44 -9.62 4.77 1.30
N VAL A 45 -10.54 5.70 1.51
CA VAL A 45 -10.27 7.15 1.37
C VAL A 45 -10.26 7.72 2.77
N SER A 46 -9.22 8.48 3.12
CA SER A 46 -9.05 9.04 4.45
C SER A 46 -8.58 10.48 4.34
N HIS A 47 -9.04 11.31 5.27
CA HIS A 47 -8.65 12.70 5.39
C HIS A 47 -8.25 12.94 6.85
N TYR A 48 -7.07 13.51 7.04
CA TYR A 48 -6.51 13.81 8.35
C TYR A 48 -6.42 15.32 8.51
N SER A 49 -7.37 15.91 9.23
CA SER A 49 -7.44 17.35 9.46
C SER A 49 -6.32 17.82 10.40
N PRO A 50 -5.93 19.12 10.38
CA PRO A 50 -5.01 19.69 11.36
C PRO A 50 -5.45 19.42 12.80
N CYS A 51 -4.50 18.99 13.64
CA CYS A 51 -4.73 18.69 15.05
C CYS A 51 -4.00 19.71 15.95
N PRO A 52 -4.67 20.33 16.94
CA PRO A 52 -4.03 21.29 17.85
C PRO A 52 -3.06 20.63 18.84
N CYS A 53 -3.19 19.31 19.08
CA CYS A 53 -2.38 18.56 20.03
C CYS A 53 -1.81 17.27 19.38
N PRO A 54 -0.96 17.37 18.34
CA PRO A 54 -0.49 16.22 17.57
C PRO A 54 0.34 15.23 18.41
N ASP A 55 1.00 15.68 19.47
CA ASP A 55 1.81 14.82 20.35
C ASP A 55 0.98 13.89 21.24
N LEU A 56 -0.35 14.09 21.31
CA LEU A 56 -1.25 13.32 22.17
C LEU A 56 -2.09 12.30 21.40
N VAL A 57 -2.23 12.46 20.08
CA VAL A 57 -3.14 11.64 19.25
C VAL A 57 -2.55 11.41 17.87
N ASP A 58 -2.46 10.15 17.47
CA ASP A 58 -2.11 9.76 16.11
C ASP A 58 -3.28 9.93 15.15
N GLY A 59 -2.99 10.31 13.90
CA GLY A 59 -3.99 10.24 12.82
C GLY A 59 -4.46 8.80 12.57
N LEU A 60 -3.52 7.86 12.56
CA LEU A 60 -3.77 6.42 12.53
C LEU A 60 -2.71 5.73 13.40
N ARG A 61 -3.15 4.94 14.38
CA ARG A 61 -2.25 4.16 15.25
C ARG A 61 -1.42 3.17 14.43
N ALA A 62 -0.22 2.87 14.91
CA ALA A 62 0.66 1.87 14.31
C ALA A 62 -0.05 0.53 14.05
N ASN A 63 0.00 0.07 12.81
CA ASN A 63 -0.55 -1.21 12.39
C ASN A 63 0.24 -1.78 11.19
N THR A 64 0.11 -3.08 10.96
CA THR A 64 0.42 -3.69 9.67
C THR A 64 -0.85 -3.76 8.83
N ASP A 65 -0.71 -3.65 7.51
CA ASP A 65 -1.86 -3.79 6.63
C ASP A 65 -2.25 -5.27 6.49
N ALA A 66 -3.53 -5.57 6.67
CA ALA A 66 -4.05 -6.90 6.33
C ALA A 66 -4.25 -7.03 4.81
N GLY A 67 -3.96 -8.20 4.27
CA GLY A 67 -4.16 -8.52 2.85
C GLY A 67 -2.85 -8.56 2.07
N GLY A 68 -2.91 -8.32 0.76
CA GLY A 68 -1.79 -8.60 -0.14
C GLY A 68 -0.84 -7.43 -0.38
N ILE A 69 -1.24 -6.51 -1.26
CA ILE A 69 -0.42 -5.38 -1.69
C ILE A 69 -1.28 -4.13 -1.65
N ILE A 70 -0.74 -3.08 -1.03
CA ILE A 70 -1.39 -1.80 -0.85
C ILE A 70 -0.72 -0.81 -1.80
N LEU A 71 -1.56 -0.03 -2.49
CA LEU A 71 -1.13 1.04 -3.38
C LEU A 71 -1.72 2.34 -2.83
N LEU A 72 -0.88 3.11 -2.14
CA LEU A 72 -1.28 4.37 -1.53
C LEU A 72 -0.95 5.54 -2.45
N PHE A 73 -1.97 6.34 -2.74
CA PHE A 73 -1.81 7.66 -3.31
C PHE A 73 -2.00 8.67 -2.17
N GLN A 74 -0.89 9.12 -1.62
CA GLN A 74 -0.87 10.10 -0.52
C GLN A 74 -0.87 11.53 -1.08
N ASP A 75 -1.12 12.48 -0.18
CA ASP A 75 -0.93 13.90 -0.44
C ASP A 75 0.53 14.16 -0.90
N ASP A 76 0.72 15.04 -1.87
CA ASP A 76 2.04 15.31 -2.46
C ASP A 76 2.77 16.49 -1.82
N GLU A 77 2.15 17.18 -0.87
CA GLU A 77 2.75 18.31 -0.13
C GLU A 77 2.76 18.06 1.39
N VAL A 78 1.73 17.42 1.94
CA VAL A 78 1.59 17.18 3.39
C VAL A 78 2.08 15.79 3.78
N GLY A 79 3.09 15.73 4.67
CA GLY A 79 3.62 14.49 5.23
C GLY A 79 2.70 13.83 6.27
N GLY A 80 3.22 12.79 6.95
CA GLY A 80 2.55 12.15 8.09
C GLY A 80 2.52 10.62 8.04
N LEU A 81 2.76 10.01 6.87
CA LEU A 81 2.98 8.57 6.81
C LEU A 81 4.38 8.23 7.32
N GLN A 82 4.45 7.28 8.26
CA GLN A 82 5.70 6.78 8.80
C GLN A 82 5.75 5.25 8.72
N ILE A 83 6.95 4.71 8.54
CA ILE A 83 7.21 3.27 8.60
C ILE A 83 8.24 2.96 9.69
N PRO A 84 8.07 1.87 10.45
CA PRO A 84 9.09 1.43 11.39
C PRO A 84 10.20 0.69 10.65
N LYS A 85 11.45 1.08 10.84
CA LYS A 85 12.64 0.40 10.33
C LYS A 85 13.78 0.52 11.33
N ASP A 86 14.43 -0.60 11.64
CA ASP A 86 15.59 -0.67 12.54
C ASP A 86 15.35 0.01 13.92
N GLY A 87 14.12 -0.15 14.45
CA GLY A 87 13.71 0.42 15.74
C GLY A 87 13.37 1.91 15.71
N GLN A 88 13.34 2.54 14.54
CA GLN A 88 13.04 3.96 14.35
C GLN A 88 11.86 4.16 13.41
N TRP A 89 11.14 5.26 13.60
CA TRP A 89 10.12 5.72 12.66
C TRP A 89 10.77 6.56 11.57
N ILE A 90 10.48 6.22 10.31
CA ILE A 90 10.99 6.92 9.13
C ILE A 90 9.81 7.50 8.36
N ASP A 91 9.88 8.79 8.07
CA ASP A 91 8.88 9.47 7.24
C ASP A 91 8.94 9.00 5.78
N VAL A 92 7.78 8.67 5.23
CA VAL A 92 7.61 8.43 3.80
C VAL A 92 7.33 9.76 3.13
N GLN A 93 8.37 10.35 2.53
CA GLN A 93 8.30 11.70 1.96
C GLN A 93 7.18 11.83 0.90
N PRO A 94 6.38 12.91 0.93
CA PRO A 94 5.47 13.27 -0.15
C PRO A 94 6.24 13.44 -1.47
N VAL A 95 5.78 12.77 -2.52
CA VAL A 95 6.36 12.88 -3.86
C VAL A 95 5.23 13.02 -4.87
N LYS A 96 5.24 14.13 -5.62
CA LYS A 96 4.27 14.44 -6.67
C LYS A 96 4.12 13.31 -7.68
N ASN A 97 2.87 12.96 -7.99
CA ASN A 97 2.49 11.90 -8.94
C ASN A 97 3.05 10.49 -8.62
N SER A 98 3.44 10.23 -7.37
CA SER A 98 3.95 8.93 -6.95
C SER A 98 2.86 8.01 -6.38
N ILE A 99 3.20 6.72 -6.21
CA ILE A 99 2.39 5.74 -5.48
C ILE A 99 3.33 5.05 -4.50
N VAL A 100 2.98 5.06 -3.22
CA VAL A 100 3.66 4.26 -2.20
C VAL A 100 3.14 2.83 -2.28
N ILE A 101 4.04 1.86 -2.27
CA ILE A 101 3.71 0.42 -2.33
C ILE A 101 4.18 -0.22 -1.04
N THR A 102 3.25 -0.85 -0.31
CA THR A 102 3.56 -1.62 0.90
C THR A 102 3.01 -3.04 0.79
N PRO A 103 3.78 -4.07 1.22
CA PRO A 103 3.24 -5.40 1.38
C PRO A 103 2.33 -5.45 2.62
N GLY A 104 1.25 -6.23 2.53
CA GLY A 104 0.46 -6.63 3.68
C GLY A 104 1.05 -7.87 4.38
N THR A 105 0.43 -8.26 5.49
CA THR A 105 0.76 -9.48 6.27
C THR A 105 0.42 -10.77 5.54
#